data_AF-A0A3N5NR11-F1
#
_entry.id   AF-A0A3N5NR11-F1
#
_cell.length_a   1.000
_cell.length_b   1.000
_cell.length_c   1.000
_cell.angle_alpha   90.00
_cell.angle_beta   90.00
_cell.angle_gamma   90.00
#
_symmetry.space_group_name_H-M   'P 1'
#
loop_
_entity.id
_entity.type
_entity.pdbx_description
1 polymer ?
#
loop_
_entity_poly.entity_id
_entity_poly.type
_entity_poly.pdbx_seq_one_letter_code
_entity_poly.pdbx_strand_id
1 'polypeptide(L)'
;MLDVTRLRVPGGMFFERNHTWVFMERDGEVRTGLDDFIPRVTGRLTGVRMMEPGKSVKKGQVFLGLVQKGKRMEIPSPVSGLIREHNSRLNLEPWLLNDDPLSDGWVYLIQPVNWLTEVKSYLMGEKYRELMRSELGRLRDFLSSVVVRIPGEAHPVMQEGGEISEGVLEGLGPEVWEEFQSKFIHKQNR
;
A
#
# COMPACT_ATOMS: atom_id res chain seq x y z
N MET A 1 -15.93 -4.53 -6.18
CA MET A 1 -16.31 -3.95 -4.88
C MET A 1 -15.19 -4.22 -3.89
N LEU A 2 -14.78 -3.17 -3.18
CA LEU A 2 -13.87 -3.25 -2.05
C LEU A 2 -14.61 -3.80 -0.82
N ASP A 3 -14.22 -4.99 -0.38
CA ASP A 3 -14.74 -5.67 0.79
C ASP A 3 -13.57 -6.34 1.52
N VAL A 4 -13.56 -6.27 2.85
CA VAL A 4 -12.56 -6.93 3.70
C VAL A 4 -12.48 -8.43 3.45
N THR A 5 -13.60 -9.08 3.07
CA THR A 5 -13.62 -10.52 2.76
C THR A 5 -12.81 -10.87 1.51
N ARG A 6 -12.56 -9.88 0.65
CA ARG A 6 -11.78 -10.02 -0.59
C ARG A 6 -10.31 -9.63 -0.44
N LEU A 7 -9.92 -9.12 0.73
CA LEU A 7 -8.53 -8.80 1.05
C LEU A 7 -7.79 -10.06 1.49
N ARG A 8 -6.66 -10.34 0.86
CA ARG A 8 -5.86 -11.52 1.17
C ARG A 8 -5.06 -11.31 2.44
N VAL A 9 -5.09 -12.32 3.31
CA VAL A 9 -4.30 -12.37 4.55
C VAL A 9 -3.60 -13.73 4.65
N PRO A 10 -2.49 -13.93 3.93
CA PRO A 10 -1.72 -15.16 3.98
C PRO A 10 -1.10 -15.39 5.36
N GLY A 11 -0.91 -16.66 5.73
CA GLY A 11 -0.12 -17.01 6.90
C GLY A 11 1.37 -16.69 6.70
N GLY A 12 2.06 -16.36 7.79
CA GLY A 12 3.52 -16.11 7.76
C GLY A 12 3.93 -14.70 7.30
N MET A 13 2.98 -13.86 6.89
CA MET A 13 3.23 -12.45 6.59
C MET A 13 2.88 -11.56 7.78
N PHE A 14 3.68 -10.50 7.94
CA PHE A 14 3.42 -9.43 8.89
C PHE A 14 3.10 -8.15 8.12
N PHE A 15 2.10 -7.42 8.60
CA PHE A 15 1.60 -6.21 7.95
C PHE A 15 1.82 -4.99 8.84
N GLU A 16 2.26 -3.90 8.23
CA GLU A 16 2.37 -2.60 8.90
C GLU A 16 1.15 -1.72 8.59
N ARG A 17 0.88 -0.76 9.47
CA ARG A 17 -0.26 0.17 9.38
C ARG A 17 -0.18 1.15 8.20
N ASN A 18 0.95 1.20 7.51
CA ASN A 18 1.20 2.01 6.32
C ASN A 18 0.96 1.23 5.01
N HIS A 19 0.28 0.08 5.10
CA HIS A 19 -0.09 -0.78 3.97
C HIS A 19 1.08 -1.47 3.25
N THR A 20 2.12 -1.80 4.02
CA THR A 20 3.21 -2.65 3.55
C THR A 20 3.21 -3.99 4.29
N TRP A 21 3.78 -5.00 3.66
CA TRP A 21 4.00 -6.30 4.29
C TRP A 21 5.48 -6.68 4.28
N VAL A 22 5.82 -7.58 5.20
CA VAL A 22 7.11 -8.24 5.30
C VAL A 22 6.93 -9.75 5.44
N PHE A 23 7.81 -10.51 4.80
CA PHE A 23 7.90 -11.96 4.89
C PHE A 23 9.37 -12.35 5.10
N MET A 24 9.64 -13.12 6.14
CA MET A 24 11.00 -13.58 6.47
C MET A 24 11.34 -14.80 5.62
N GLU A 25 12.37 -14.68 4.80
CA GLU A 25 12.91 -15.79 4.02
C GLU A 25 13.77 -16.73 4.89
N ARG A 26 14.07 -17.92 4.36
CA ARG A 26 14.85 -18.93 5.10
C ARG A 26 16.30 -18.53 5.34
N ASP A 27 16.86 -17.65 4.52
CA ASP A 27 18.22 -17.13 4.61
C ASP A 27 18.34 -15.90 5.52
N GLY A 28 17.22 -15.43 6.10
CA GLY A 28 17.19 -14.28 6.99
C GLY A 28 17.02 -12.92 6.28
N GLU A 29 16.91 -12.91 4.95
CA GLU A 29 16.47 -11.73 4.22
C GLU A 29 14.95 -11.57 4.33
N VAL A 30 14.46 -10.35 4.16
CA VAL A 30 13.05 -9.99 4.33
C VAL A 30 12.52 -9.52 2.99
N ARG A 31 11.57 -10.27 2.44
CA ARG A 31 10.80 -9.85 1.29
C ARG A 31 9.75 -8.83 1.74
N THR A 32 9.57 -7.78 0.95
CA THR A 32 8.68 -6.66 1.27
C THR A 32 7.78 -6.32 0.08
N GLY A 33 6.61 -5.74 0.35
CA GLY A 33 5.71 -5.28 -0.70
C GLY A 33 4.54 -4.46 -0.18
N LEU A 34 3.56 -4.22 -1.06
CA LEU A 34 2.31 -3.53 -0.73
C LEU A 34 1.22 -4.52 -0.40
N ASP A 35 0.35 -4.16 0.53
CA ASP A 35 -0.85 -4.95 0.76
C ASP A 35 -1.90 -4.77 -0.36
N ASP A 36 -2.97 -5.55 -0.30
CA ASP A 36 -4.05 -5.52 -1.29
C ASP A 36 -4.81 -4.16 -1.31
N PHE A 37 -4.71 -3.34 -0.28
CA PHE A 37 -5.56 -2.16 -0.11
C PHE A 37 -5.15 -1.02 -1.06
N ILE A 38 -3.87 -0.63 -1.05
CA ILE A 38 -3.37 0.53 -1.82
C ILE A 38 -3.61 0.37 -3.33
N PRO A 39 -3.27 -0.77 -3.97
CA PRO A 39 -3.48 -0.95 -5.41
C PRO A 39 -4.96 -0.99 -5.78
N ARG A 40 -5.82 -1.56 -4.92
CA ARG A 40 -7.26 -1.61 -5.18
C ARG A 40 -7.95 -0.25 -5.06
N VAL A 41 -7.46 0.67 -4.22
CA VAL A 41 -8.05 2.02 -4.12
C VAL A 41 -7.52 2.97 -5.20
N THR A 42 -6.24 2.86 -5.54
CA THR A 42 -5.56 3.74 -6.49
C THR A 42 -5.97 3.47 -7.95
N GLY A 43 -6.40 2.24 -8.25
CA GLY A 43 -6.66 1.80 -9.61
C GLY A 43 -5.40 1.29 -10.29
N ARG A 44 -5.46 1.09 -11.61
CA ARG A 44 -4.35 0.44 -12.34
C ARG A 44 -3.09 1.30 -12.30
N LEU A 45 -2.05 0.79 -11.65
CA LEU A 45 -0.74 1.45 -11.57
C LEU A 45 -0.03 1.40 -12.93
N THR A 46 0.59 2.53 -13.30
CA THR A 46 1.25 2.74 -14.59
C THR A 46 2.77 2.88 -14.47
N GLY A 47 3.32 2.91 -13.26
CA GLY A 47 4.75 2.95 -13.05
C GLY A 47 5.16 2.89 -11.59
N VAL A 48 6.44 2.59 -11.37
CA VAL A 48 7.07 2.59 -10.05
C VAL A 48 8.39 3.35 -10.09
N ARG A 49 8.83 3.84 -8.93
CA ARG A 49 10.19 4.35 -8.69
C ARG A 49 10.79 3.55 -7.55
N MET A 50 11.89 2.86 -7.85
CA MET A 50 12.58 2.00 -6.90
C MET A 50 14.00 2.49 -6.61
N MET A 51 14.51 2.13 -5.44
CA MET A 51 15.90 2.27 -5.04
C MET A 51 16.73 1.15 -5.66
N GLU A 52 18.00 1.44 -5.90
CA GLU A 52 18.95 0.45 -6.42
C GLU A 52 19.41 -0.52 -5.32
N PRO A 53 19.66 -1.79 -5.66
CA PRO A 53 20.39 -2.71 -4.79
C PRO A 53 21.71 -2.13 -4.28
N GLY A 54 22.08 -2.50 -3.06
CA GLY A 54 23.26 -1.98 -2.37
C GLY A 54 23.02 -0.66 -1.62
N LYS A 55 21.84 -0.06 -1.71
CA LYS A 55 21.46 1.10 -0.89
C LYS A 55 20.86 0.67 0.45
N SER A 56 21.17 1.43 1.51
CA SER A 56 20.50 1.29 2.79
C SER A 56 19.22 2.11 2.84
N VAL A 57 18.19 1.57 3.46
CA VAL A 57 16.91 2.24 3.73
C VAL A 57 16.58 2.14 5.21
N LYS A 58 15.98 3.19 5.77
CA LYS A 58 15.46 3.16 7.14
C LYS A 58 13.96 2.93 7.14
N LYS A 59 13.45 2.25 8.17
CA LYS A 59 12.01 2.18 8.43
C LYS A 59 11.40 3.58 8.42
N GLY A 60 10.29 3.74 7.72
CA GLY A 60 9.62 5.04 7.55
C GLY A 60 10.17 5.92 6.42
N GLN A 61 11.36 5.62 5.88
CA GLN A 61 11.89 6.33 4.71
C GLN A 61 11.20 5.84 3.43
N VAL A 62 10.96 6.72 2.47
CA VAL A 62 10.41 6.34 1.16
C VAL A 62 11.30 5.29 0.48
N PHE A 63 10.73 4.13 0.18
CA PHE A 63 11.39 3.05 -0.56
C PHE A 63 10.74 2.75 -1.91
N LEU A 64 9.48 3.15 -2.12
CA LEU A 64 8.74 2.89 -3.35
C LEU A 64 7.90 4.12 -3.69
N GLY A 65 8.07 4.63 -4.90
CA GLY A 65 7.12 5.57 -5.50
C GLY A 65 6.17 4.83 -6.45
N LEU A 66 4.89 5.13 -6.38
CA LEU A 66 3.85 4.63 -7.27
C LEU A 66 3.41 5.74 -8.22
N VAL A 67 3.07 5.37 -9.46
CA VAL A 67 2.56 6.28 -10.48
C VAL A 67 1.27 5.75 -11.06
N GLN A 68 0.25 6.59 -11.13
CA GLN A 68 -1.03 6.31 -11.79
C GLN A 68 -1.42 7.51 -12.65
N LYS A 69 -1.31 7.37 -13.98
CA LYS A 69 -1.68 8.42 -14.95
C LYS A 69 -1.17 9.83 -14.58
N GLY A 70 0.09 9.92 -14.11
CA GLY A 70 0.74 11.18 -13.70
C GLY A 70 0.61 11.54 -12.21
N LYS A 71 -0.31 10.93 -11.48
CA LYS A 71 -0.42 11.06 -10.01
C LYS A 71 0.60 10.18 -9.32
N ARG A 72 1.13 10.63 -8.18
CA ARG A 72 2.21 9.97 -7.46
C ARG A 72 1.83 9.69 -6.03
N MET A 73 2.39 8.59 -5.51
CA MET A 73 2.27 8.21 -4.11
C MET A 73 3.60 7.61 -3.64
N GLU A 74 4.02 7.94 -2.44
CA GLU A 74 5.24 7.47 -1.80
C GLU A 74 4.87 6.52 -0.67
N ILE A 75 5.54 5.38 -0.65
CA ILE A 75 5.35 4.35 0.35
C ILE A 75 6.61 4.29 1.22
N PRO A 76 6.46 4.30 2.55
CA PRO A 76 7.56 4.14 3.47
C PRO A 76 8.02 2.68 3.57
N SER A 77 9.32 2.48 3.77
CA SER A 77 9.90 1.15 4.05
C SER A 77 9.35 0.59 5.35
N PRO A 78 8.94 -0.69 5.38
CA PRO A 78 8.57 -1.33 6.63
C PRO A 78 9.77 -1.51 7.56
N VAL A 79 10.92 -1.89 7.01
CA VAL A 79 12.09 -2.26 7.82
C VAL A 79 13.31 -1.41 7.46
N SER A 80 14.23 -1.29 8.42
CA SER A 80 15.56 -0.76 8.17
C SER A 80 16.48 -1.88 7.69
N GLY A 81 17.28 -1.63 6.65
CA GLY A 81 18.20 -2.62 6.14
C GLY A 81 18.93 -2.22 4.87
N LEU A 82 19.70 -3.18 4.34
CA LEU A 82 20.36 -3.08 3.04
C LEU A 82 19.47 -3.72 1.97
N ILE A 83 19.17 -3.00 0.90
CA ILE A 83 18.43 -3.56 -0.24
C ILE A 83 19.37 -4.50 -0.98
N ARG A 84 18.98 -5.77 -1.06
CA ARG A 84 19.75 -6.85 -1.69
C ARG A 84 19.29 -7.05 -3.13
N GLU A 85 17.99 -6.97 -3.34
CA GLU A 85 17.35 -7.12 -4.64
C GLU A 85 16.07 -6.26 -4.70
N HIS A 86 15.70 -5.84 -5.91
CA HIS A 86 14.38 -5.33 -6.22
C HIS A 86 13.69 -6.19 -7.27
N ASN A 87 12.36 -6.17 -7.31
CA ASN A 87 11.62 -6.86 -8.36
C ASN A 87 11.65 -6.06 -9.66
N SER A 88 12.64 -6.34 -10.51
CA SER A 88 12.85 -5.62 -11.77
C SER A 88 11.66 -5.73 -12.74
N ARG A 89 10.80 -6.74 -12.59
CA ARG A 89 9.57 -6.90 -13.38
C ARG A 89 8.64 -5.70 -13.20
N LEU A 90 8.60 -5.07 -12.01
CA LEU A 90 7.71 -3.93 -11.74
C LEU A 90 7.99 -2.70 -12.62
N ASN A 91 9.19 -2.58 -13.20
CA ASN A 91 9.51 -1.50 -14.13
C ASN A 91 8.77 -1.65 -15.47
N LEU A 92 8.48 -2.89 -15.89
CA LEU A 92 7.79 -3.21 -17.13
C LEU A 92 6.31 -3.55 -16.88
N GLU A 93 6.02 -4.15 -15.73
CA GLU A 93 4.73 -4.69 -15.33
C GLU A 93 4.28 -4.12 -13.96
N PRO A 94 4.11 -2.79 -13.82
CA PRO A 94 3.73 -2.18 -12.53
C PRO A 94 2.36 -2.66 -12.03
N TRP A 95 1.50 -3.15 -12.93
CA TRP A 95 0.18 -3.71 -12.59
C TRP A 95 0.27 -5.03 -11.82
N LEU A 96 1.43 -5.68 -11.69
CA LEU A 96 1.61 -6.81 -10.78
C LEU A 96 1.31 -6.42 -9.32
N LEU A 97 1.50 -5.16 -8.96
CA LEU A 97 1.07 -4.62 -7.67
C LEU A 97 -0.46 -4.61 -7.53
N ASN A 98 -1.21 -4.55 -8.63
CA ASN A 98 -2.67 -4.69 -8.60
C ASN A 98 -3.10 -6.16 -8.62
N ASP A 99 -2.51 -6.96 -9.51
CA ASP A 99 -2.96 -8.32 -9.80
C ASP A 99 -2.53 -9.31 -8.71
N ASP A 100 -1.29 -9.21 -8.23
CA ASP A 100 -0.74 -10.14 -7.25
C ASP A 100 0.24 -9.51 -6.23
N PRO A 101 -0.15 -8.45 -5.49
CA PRO A 101 0.69 -7.71 -4.55
C PRO A 101 1.38 -8.53 -3.45
N LEU A 102 0.87 -9.72 -3.10
CA LEU A 102 1.42 -10.55 -2.02
C LEU A 102 2.39 -11.65 -2.52
N SER A 103 2.45 -11.91 -3.82
CA SER A 103 3.41 -12.84 -4.41
C SER A 103 4.21 -12.17 -5.52
N ASP A 104 3.71 -12.15 -6.76
CA ASP A 104 4.46 -11.62 -7.91
C ASP A 104 4.72 -10.11 -7.83
N GLY A 105 3.92 -9.39 -7.04
CA GLY A 105 4.04 -7.97 -6.75
C GLY A 105 4.97 -7.62 -5.57
N TRP A 106 5.82 -8.53 -5.12
CA TRP A 106 6.88 -8.19 -4.16
C TRP A 106 7.78 -7.07 -4.71
N VAL A 107 8.37 -6.25 -3.83
CA VAL A 107 9.07 -5.02 -4.19
C VAL A 107 10.57 -5.12 -3.94
N TYR A 108 10.97 -5.45 -2.70
CA TYR A 108 12.38 -5.61 -2.34
C TYR A 108 12.62 -6.85 -1.51
N LEU A 109 13.84 -7.38 -1.65
CA LEU A 109 14.47 -8.26 -0.69
C LEU A 109 15.49 -7.43 0.11
N ILE A 110 15.32 -7.36 1.42
CA ILE A 110 16.09 -6.49 2.32
C ILE A 110 16.79 -7.36 3.35
N GLN A 111 18.08 -7.16 3.55
CA GLN A 111 18.80 -7.69 4.71
C GLN A 111 18.52 -6.77 5.90
N PRO A 112 17.72 -7.18 6.89
CA PRO A 112 17.27 -6.30 7.96
C PRO A 112 18.38 -6.07 8.99
N VAL A 113 18.43 -4.87 9.57
CA VAL A 113 19.40 -4.56 10.66
C VAL A 113 18.76 -4.48 12.05
N ASN A 114 17.43 -4.36 12.15
CA ASN A 114 16.68 -4.18 13.40
C ASN A 114 15.41 -5.04 13.48
N TRP A 115 15.41 -6.23 12.85
CA TRP A 115 14.22 -7.07 12.68
C TRP A 115 13.40 -7.28 13.96
N LEU A 116 14.05 -7.77 15.02
CA LEU A 116 13.38 -8.15 16.28
C LEU A 116 12.71 -6.98 16.99
N THR A 117 13.15 -5.74 16.76
CA THR A 117 12.54 -4.56 17.38
C THR A 117 11.46 -3.95 16.49
N GLU A 118 11.68 -3.91 15.18
CA GLU A 118 10.77 -3.26 14.22
C GLU A 118 9.49 -4.06 13.96
N VAL A 119 9.55 -5.39 13.96
CA VAL A 119 8.40 -6.26 13.63
C VAL A 119 7.40 -6.41 14.79
N LYS A 120 7.76 -6.03 16.02
CA LYS A 120 6.92 -6.23 17.22
C LYS A 120 5.55 -5.56 17.14
N SER A 121 5.44 -4.44 16.41
CA SER A 121 4.19 -3.69 16.26
C SER A 121 3.36 -4.15 15.07
N TYR A 122 3.82 -5.16 14.31
CA TYR A 122 3.16 -5.59 13.08
C TYR A 122 1.99 -6.51 13.37
N LEU A 123 1.06 -6.53 12.42
CA LEU A 123 -0.20 -7.22 12.52
C LEU A 123 -0.17 -8.47 11.65
N MET A 124 -0.95 -9.47 12.03
CA MET A 124 -1.13 -10.71 11.27
C MET A 124 -2.55 -11.23 11.50
N GLY A 125 -3.02 -12.08 10.59
CA GLY A 125 -4.30 -12.78 10.72
C GLY A 125 -5.45 -11.82 11.06
N GLU A 126 -6.16 -12.10 12.14
CA GLU A 126 -7.37 -11.35 12.50
C GLU A 126 -7.09 -9.89 12.87
N LYS A 127 -5.97 -9.59 13.52
CA LYS A 127 -5.61 -8.20 13.84
C LYS A 127 -5.42 -7.34 12.60
N TYR A 128 -4.88 -7.92 11.54
CA TYR A 128 -4.76 -7.22 10.26
C TYR A 128 -6.13 -7.06 9.58
N ARG A 129 -7.01 -8.07 9.66
CA ARG A 129 -8.40 -7.94 9.17
C ARG A 129 -9.16 -6.83 9.89
N GLU A 130 -9.01 -6.72 11.20
CA GLU A 130 -9.60 -5.64 12.00
C GLU A 130 -9.09 -4.26 11.56
N LEU A 131 -7.78 -4.12 11.34
CA LEU A 131 -7.22 -2.91 10.73
C LEU A 131 -7.90 -2.60 9.40
N MET A 132 -8.07 -3.61 8.54
CA MET A 132 -8.64 -3.40 7.21
C MET A 132 -10.13 -3.02 7.22
N ARG A 133 -10.92 -3.56 8.17
CA ARG A 133 -12.30 -3.07 8.40
C ARG A 133 -12.28 -1.58 8.78
N SER A 134 -11.37 -1.18 9.66
CA SER A 134 -11.22 0.22 10.06
C SER A 134 -10.80 1.11 8.88
N GLU A 135 -9.83 0.67 8.08
CA GLU A 135 -9.35 1.44 6.93
C GLU A 135 -10.42 1.59 5.83
N LEU A 136 -11.26 0.58 5.60
CA LEU A 136 -12.40 0.69 4.69
C LEU A 136 -13.45 1.70 5.21
N GLY A 137 -13.72 1.70 6.52
CA GLY A 137 -14.58 2.73 7.14
C GLY A 137 -14.01 4.14 6.98
N ARG A 138 -12.71 4.31 7.26
CA ARG A 138 -11.99 5.59 7.07
C ARG A 138 -12.01 6.04 5.61
N LEU A 139 -11.87 5.10 4.66
CA LEU A 139 -11.94 5.39 3.23
C LEU A 139 -13.33 5.91 2.83
N ARG A 140 -14.40 5.29 3.33
CA ARG A 140 -15.77 5.76 3.10
C ARG A 140 -15.96 7.20 3.57
N ASP A 141 -15.52 7.50 4.79
CA ASP A 141 -15.67 8.83 5.38
C ASP A 141 -14.83 9.87 4.62
N PHE A 142 -13.61 9.49 4.22
CA PHE A 142 -12.74 10.31 3.37
C PHE A 142 -13.40 10.65 2.03
N LEU A 143 -13.91 9.65 1.32
CA LEU A 143 -14.57 9.85 0.03
C LEU A 143 -15.85 10.70 0.17
N SER A 144 -16.62 10.49 1.24
CA SER A 144 -17.81 11.31 1.53
C SER A 144 -17.43 12.79 1.69
N SER A 145 -16.31 13.09 2.34
CA SER A 145 -15.77 14.45 2.45
C SER A 145 -15.28 15.02 1.11
N VAL A 146 -14.73 14.19 0.22
CA VAL A 146 -14.30 14.64 -1.12
C VAL A 146 -15.51 15.05 -1.97
N VAL A 147 -16.56 14.22 -2.00
CA VAL A 147 -17.79 14.48 -2.78
C VAL A 147 -18.43 15.82 -2.39
N VAL A 148 -18.44 16.16 -1.10
CA VAL A 148 -18.99 17.45 -0.62
C VAL A 148 -18.17 18.64 -1.13
N ARG A 149 -16.85 18.49 -1.28
CA ARG A 149 -15.93 19.58 -1.66
C ARG A 149 -15.84 19.82 -3.17
N ILE A 150 -16.14 18.81 -3.99
CA ILE A 150 -16.01 18.87 -5.44
C ILE A 150 -17.37 18.48 -6.07
N PRO A 151 -18.35 19.39 -6.15
CA PRO A 151 -19.63 19.10 -6.78
C PRO A 151 -19.45 18.99 -8.31
N GLY A 152 -19.93 17.90 -8.92
CA GLY A 152 -20.10 17.81 -10.38
C GLY A 152 -19.06 17.00 -11.16
N GLU A 153 -17.98 16.51 -10.54
CA GLU A 153 -17.22 15.40 -11.15
C GLU A 153 -18.01 14.10 -10.96
N ALA A 154 -17.95 13.18 -11.93
CA ALA A 154 -18.52 11.84 -11.80
C ALA A 154 -17.72 11.08 -10.73
N HIS A 155 -18.08 11.30 -9.47
CA HIS A 155 -17.47 10.62 -8.35
C HIS A 155 -17.94 9.16 -8.44
N PRO A 156 -17.04 8.17 -8.45
CA PRO A 156 -17.41 6.74 -8.46
C PRO A 156 -18.12 6.30 -7.17
N VAL A 157 -18.44 7.24 -6.29
CA VAL A 157 -18.84 7.02 -4.92
C VAL A 157 -20.37 7.05 -4.90
N MET A 158 -20.94 5.86 -4.66
CA MET A 158 -22.37 5.58 -4.45
C MET A 158 -23.18 5.29 -5.73
N GLN A 159 -23.01 4.08 -6.28
CA GLN A 159 -24.20 3.40 -6.82
C GLN A 159 -25.11 3.01 -5.65
N GLU A 160 -26.42 2.92 -5.92
CA GLU A 160 -27.46 2.68 -4.92
C GLU A 160 -27.08 1.53 -3.96
N GLY A 161 -26.70 1.85 -2.72
CA GLY A 161 -26.27 0.87 -1.72
C GLY A 161 -25.07 1.26 -0.84
N GLY A 162 -24.30 2.29 -1.21
CA GLY A 162 -23.20 2.79 -0.37
C GLY A 162 -21.90 1.96 -0.41
N GLU A 163 -21.74 1.12 -1.43
CA GLU A 163 -20.57 0.27 -1.65
C GLU A 163 -19.41 1.04 -2.33
N ILE A 164 -18.16 0.70 -1.98
CA ILE A 164 -16.97 1.33 -2.56
C ILE A 164 -16.48 0.48 -3.74
N SER A 165 -16.37 1.12 -4.90
CA SER A 165 -15.76 0.52 -6.11
C SER A 165 -14.24 0.45 -5.99
N GLU A 166 -13.63 -0.55 -6.64
CA GLU A 166 -12.17 -0.54 -6.84
C GLU A 166 -11.79 0.60 -7.78
N GLY A 167 -10.54 1.08 -7.66
CA GLY A 167 -10.03 2.20 -8.43
C GLY A 167 -10.72 3.53 -8.12
N VAL A 168 -11.32 3.69 -6.93
CA VAL A 168 -12.08 4.89 -6.59
C VAL A 168 -11.26 6.20 -6.68
N LEU A 169 -9.92 6.13 -6.53
CA LEU A 169 -9.03 7.28 -6.68
C LEU A 169 -8.55 7.49 -8.14
N GLU A 170 -8.85 6.59 -9.07
CA GLU A 170 -8.37 6.66 -10.45
C GLU A 170 -8.88 7.92 -11.16
N GLY A 171 -10.14 8.31 -10.93
CA GLY A 171 -10.75 9.50 -11.50
C GLY A 171 -10.42 10.80 -10.76
N LEU A 172 -9.90 10.73 -9.54
CA LEU A 172 -9.72 11.90 -8.68
C LEU A 172 -8.40 12.63 -8.95
N GLY A 173 -8.38 13.95 -8.75
CA GLY A 173 -7.22 14.81 -8.99
C GLY A 173 -6.02 14.55 -8.05
N PRO A 174 -4.85 15.13 -8.36
CA PRO A 174 -3.61 14.95 -7.58
C PRO A 174 -3.72 15.43 -6.13
N GLU A 175 -4.48 16.49 -5.86
CA GLU A 175 -4.68 17.01 -4.49
C GLU A 175 -5.35 15.98 -3.57
N VAL A 176 -6.34 15.25 -4.10
CA VAL A 176 -7.03 14.17 -3.37
C VAL A 176 -6.10 12.99 -3.12
N TRP A 177 -5.19 12.69 -4.07
CA TRP A 177 -4.16 11.67 -3.91
C TRP A 177 -3.17 12.03 -2.80
N GLU A 178 -2.73 13.28 -2.72
CA GLU A 178 -1.84 13.77 -1.66
C GLU A 178 -2.54 13.69 -0.29
N GLU A 179 -3.82 14.10 -0.22
CA GLU A 179 -4.60 13.98 1.00
C GLU A 179 -4.78 12.52 1.45
N PHE A 180 -5.10 11.62 0.50
CA PHE A 180 -5.20 10.20 0.75
C PHE A 180 -3.88 9.65 1.31
N GLN A 181 -2.76 9.92 0.63
CA GLN A 181 -1.44 9.48 1.08
C GLN A 181 -1.15 9.97 2.51
N SER A 182 -1.43 11.23 2.82
CA SER A 182 -1.21 11.79 4.16
C SER A 182 -2.03 11.08 5.24
N LYS A 183 -3.28 10.69 4.94
CA LYS A 183 -4.19 10.09 5.91
C LYS A 183 -4.02 8.57 6.06
N PHE A 184 -3.70 7.87 4.98
CA PHE A 184 -3.69 6.40 4.95
C PHE A 184 -2.29 5.81 5.05
N ILE A 185 -1.26 6.52 4.57
CA ILE A 185 0.12 5.99 4.53
C ILE A 185 1.01 6.70 5.55
N HIS A 186 1.08 8.02 5.50
CA HIS A 186 2.02 8.83 6.30
C HIS A 186 1.44 9.29 7.62
N LYS A 187 0.63 8.46 8.31
CA LYS A 187 -0.02 8.84 9.57
C LYS A 187 0.97 9.59 10.47
N GLN A 188 0.69 10.86 10.72
CA GLN A 188 1.33 11.58 11.80
C GLN A 188 0.96 10.84 13.08
N ASN A 189 1.95 10.32 13.79
CA ASN A 189 1.77 9.93 15.18
C ASN A 189 1.26 11.18 15.92
N ARG A 190 -0.04 11.23 16.18
CA ARG A 190 -0.63 12.05 17.22
C ARG A 190 -0.91 11.14 18.40
#